data_AF-A0A452SIW9-F1
#
_entry.id   AF-A0A452SIW9-F1
#
_cell.length_a   1.000
_cell.length_b   1.000
_cell.length_c   1.000
_cell.angle_alpha   90.00
_cell.angle_beta   90.00
_cell.angle_gamma   90.00
#
_symmetry.space_group_name_H-M   'P 1'
#
loop_
_entity.id
_entity.type
_entity.pdbx_description
1 polymer ?
#
loop_
_entity_poly.entity_id
_entity_poly.type
_entity_poly.pdbx_seq_one_letter_code
_entity_poly.pdbx_strand_id
1 'polypeptide(L)'
;MDAPAPLRDCQAWKDAGLPLSTASNEACKLFDATLTQYVKWTNDKSLGGIEGCLSKLKTADPNFAMGHAISNGLVLIGTGSSVRLDRELDLAVKTMVDIAQAQPLTRREQLHVSAVETFAKGNFSRACELWEQILWDHPTDMLALKFSHDAYFYLGYQEQMRDSVARIYPFWTPSIPLSSYVKGIYSFGLMETNFYDKAEKLAKEALSINPTDAWSVHTIAHIHEMKAEIKDGLEFMQRSETHWKDCDMLACHNYWHWALYLIEKGEYEAALTIYDNHVLPSLKASGAMLDVVDSCSMLYRLQMEGVSVGERWQDILPVTQKHSRDHILLFNDAHFLMASLGARDPQTTQEILTTLQDASDRPPTPPRAVLQDLCASAGDAVSGPLGRTASTSWPVRWGCPCARPWWRPRAGTLTASWSCFCPSATASSSSGAATPRETSSTSS
;
A
#
# COMPACT_ATOMS: atom_id res chain seq x y z
N MET A 1 -8.80 -26.31 -12.19
CA MET A 1 -9.53 -25.26 -11.44
C MET A 1 -10.22 -25.95 -10.30
N ASP A 2 -9.66 -25.84 -9.10
CA ASP A 2 -10.35 -26.30 -7.90
C ASP A 2 -11.63 -25.48 -7.75
N ALA A 3 -12.73 -26.14 -7.37
CA ALA A 3 -13.97 -25.44 -7.08
C ALA A 3 -13.70 -24.39 -5.99
N PRO A 4 -14.24 -23.17 -6.11
CA PRO A 4 -14.07 -22.16 -5.06
C PRO A 4 -14.57 -22.75 -3.73
N ALA A 5 -13.76 -22.61 -2.69
CA ALA A 5 -14.14 -23.06 -1.35
C ALA A 5 -15.52 -22.47 -0.99
N PRO A 6 -16.42 -23.25 -0.39
CA PRO A 6 -17.76 -22.77 -0.07
C PRO A 6 -17.66 -21.60 0.90
N LEU A 7 -18.40 -20.52 0.60
CA LEU A 7 -18.49 -19.34 1.45
C LEU A 7 -19.07 -19.72 2.82
N ARG A 8 -18.48 -19.17 3.87
CA ARG A 8 -18.82 -19.47 5.27
C ARG A 8 -20.18 -18.88 5.65
N ASP A 9 -21.08 -19.74 6.11
CA ASP A 9 -22.35 -19.35 6.73
C ASP A 9 -22.20 -19.09 8.24
N CYS A 10 -23.29 -18.83 8.96
CA CYS A 10 -23.23 -18.55 10.41
C CYS A 10 -22.56 -19.67 11.20
N GLN A 11 -22.79 -20.95 10.84
CA GLN A 11 -22.22 -22.08 11.56
C GLN A 11 -20.74 -22.23 11.23
N ALA A 12 -20.35 -22.10 9.96
CA ALA A 12 -18.95 -22.18 9.55
C ALA A 12 -18.08 -21.07 10.20
N TRP A 13 -18.61 -19.85 10.37
CA TRP A 13 -17.92 -18.79 11.12
C TRP A 13 -17.77 -19.11 12.62
N LYS A 14 -18.79 -19.72 13.24
CA LYS A 14 -18.71 -20.20 14.64
C LYS A 14 -17.68 -21.32 14.80
N ASP A 15 -17.69 -22.30 13.89
CA ASP A 15 -16.76 -23.44 13.91
C ASP A 15 -15.31 -22.99 13.70
N ALA A 16 -15.10 -21.89 12.96
CA ALA A 16 -13.80 -21.23 12.82
C ALA A 16 -13.35 -20.42 14.06
N GLY A 17 -14.14 -20.41 15.14
CA GLY A 17 -13.86 -19.63 16.36
C GLY A 17 -14.08 -18.12 16.19
N LEU A 18 -14.77 -17.72 15.12
CA LEU A 18 -15.00 -16.33 14.74
C LEU A 18 -16.51 -16.05 14.59
N PRO A 19 -17.33 -16.27 15.63
CA PRO A 19 -18.79 -16.07 15.54
C PRO A 19 -19.13 -14.64 15.13
N LEU A 20 -20.16 -14.48 14.31
CA LEU A 20 -20.74 -13.20 13.89
C LEU A 20 -22.12 -13.02 14.54
N SER A 21 -22.49 -11.79 14.89
CA SER A 21 -23.74 -11.48 15.59
C SER A 21 -25.01 -11.66 14.74
N THR A 22 -24.87 -11.70 13.42
CA THR A 22 -26.00 -11.92 12.50
C THR A 22 -26.53 -13.36 12.53
N ALA A 23 -27.85 -13.50 12.43
CA ALA A 23 -28.53 -14.77 12.19
C ALA A 23 -28.71 -15.09 10.70
N SER A 24 -28.32 -14.18 9.80
CA SER A 24 -28.49 -14.32 8.36
C SER A 24 -27.32 -15.09 7.75
N ASN A 25 -27.57 -16.33 7.33
CA ASN A 25 -26.58 -17.13 6.59
C ASN A 25 -26.12 -16.43 5.31
N GLU A 26 -27.01 -15.69 4.66
CA GLU A 26 -26.67 -14.92 3.46
C GLU A 26 -25.72 -13.77 3.78
N ALA A 27 -25.96 -13.02 4.86
CA ALA A 27 -25.07 -11.94 5.28
C ALA A 27 -23.66 -12.47 5.63
N CYS A 28 -23.56 -13.61 6.33
CA CYS A 28 -22.28 -14.27 6.61
C CYS A 28 -21.52 -14.67 5.35
N LYS A 29 -22.21 -15.25 4.35
CA LYS A 29 -21.60 -15.65 3.08
C LYS A 29 -21.12 -14.45 2.27
N LEU A 30 -21.91 -13.38 2.22
CA LEU A 30 -21.54 -12.15 1.52
C LEU A 30 -20.38 -11.43 2.23
N PHE A 31 -20.33 -11.48 3.56
CA PHE A 31 -19.19 -10.96 4.33
C PHE A 31 -17.91 -11.73 4.01
N ASP A 32 -18.00 -13.06 3.99
CA ASP A 32 -16.89 -13.93 3.62
C ASP A 32 -16.43 -13.72 2.17
N ALA A 33 -17.37 -13.51 1.25
CA ALA A 33 -17.09 -13.19 -0.15
C ALA A 33 -16.38 -11.85 -0.30
N THR A 34 -16.84 -10.80 0.39
CA THR A 34 -16.20 -9.48 0.39
C THR A 34 -14.78 -9.58 0.96
N LEU A 35 -14.62 -10.21 2.12
CA LEU A 35 -13.31 -10.41 2.76
C LEU A 35 -12.37 -11.20 1.86
N THR A 36 -12.86 -12.25 1.21
CA THR A 36 -12.07 -13.06 0.28
C THR A 36 -11.60 -12.22 -0.91
N GLN A 37 -12.48 -11.46 -1.56
CA GLN A 37 -12.10 -10.60 -2.70
C GLN A 37 -11.07 -9.54 -2.31
N TYR A 38 -11.25 -8.91 -1.14
CA TYR A 38 -10.29 -7.95 -0.59
C TYR A 38 -8.93 -8.60 -0.29
N VAL A 39 -8.91 -9.81 0.28
CA VAL A 39 -7.65 -10.53 0.53
C VAL A 39 -6.91 -10.85 -0.76
N LYS A 40 -7.67 -11.29 -1.76
CA LYS A 40 -7.17 -11.68 -3.09
C LYS A 40 -6.79 -10.52 -3.99
N TRP A 41 -7.16 -9.28 -3.64
CA TRP A 41 -7.02 -8.12 -4.52
C TRP A 41 -7.69 -8.35 -5.90
N THR A 42 -8.84 -9.03 -5.92
CA THR A 42 -9.57 -9.32 -7.17
C THR A 42 -11.08 -9.19 -6.98
N ASN A 43 -11.77 -8.50 -7.90
CA ASN A 43 -13.24 -8.53 -7.98
C ASN A 43 -13.74 -9.79 -8.71
N ASP A 44 -14.58 -10.56 -8.03
CA ASP A 44 -15.31 -11.68 -8.61
C ASP A 44 -16.56 -11.17 -9.36
N LYS A 45 -16.49 -11.18 -10.69
CA LYS A 45 -17.57 -10.73 -11.57
C LYS A 45 -18.87 -11.53 -11.36
N SER A 46 -18.81 -12.80 -10.95
CA SER A 46 -19.99 -13.61 -10.69
C SER A 46 -20.78 -13.17 -9.45
N LEU A 47 -20.09 -12.53 -8.51
CA LEU A 47 -20.69 -11.99 -7.28
C LEU A 47 -21.07 -10.51 -7.41
N GLY A 48 -20.58 -9.84 -8.46
CA GLY A 48 -20.73 -8.40 -8.68
C GLY A 48 -19.60 -7.58 -8.04
N GLY A 49 -18.43 -8.19 -7.82
CA GLY A 49 -17.31 -7.55 -7.14
C GLY A 49 -17.57 -7.30 -5.65
N ILE A 50 -16.67 -6.55 -5.02
CA ILE A 50 -16.79 -6.10 -3.63
C ILE A 50 -18.05 -5.25 -3.45
N GLU A 51 -18.30 -4.28 -4.34
CA GLU A 51 -19.45 -3.37 -4.26
C GLU A 51 -20.78 -4.12 -4.32
N GLY A 52 -20.92 -5.06 -5.27
CA GLY A 52 -22.12 -5.89 -5.39
C GLY A 52 -22.35 -6.77 -4.17
N CYS A 53 -21.28 -7.30 -3.57
CA CYS A 53 -21.37 -8.08 -2.33
C CYS A 53 -21.82 -7.20 -1.15
N LEU A 54 -21.25 -6.02 -0.98
CA LEU A 54 -21.62 -5.07 0.08
C LEU A 54 -23.08 -4.61 -0.03
N SER A 55 -23.54 -4.31 -1.24
CA SER A 55 -24.94 -3.92 -1.50
C SER A 55 -25.93 -5.04 -1.12
N LYS A 56 -25.65 -6.28 -1.54
CA LYS A 56 -26.44 -7.46 -1.16
C LYS A 56 -26.36 -7.73 0.34
N LEU A 57 -25.19 -7.55 0.96
CA LEU A 57 -24.96 -7.77 2.38
C LEU A 57 -25.82 -6.83 3.22
N LYS A 58 -25.87 -5.54 2.86
CA LYS A 58 -26.72 -4.55 3.51
C LYS A 58 -28.21 -4.89 3.38
N THR A 59 -28.62 -5.48 2.25
CA THR A 59 -29.99 -5.94 2.04
C THR A 59 -30.31 -7.19 2.87
N ALA A 60 -29.36 -8.11 2.99
CA ALA A 60 -29.52 -9.38 3.70
C ALA A 60 -29.62 -9.22 5.21
N ASP A 61 -28.89 -8.25 5.79
CA ASP A 61 -29.02 -7.84 7.19
C ASP A 61 -28.59 -6.38 7.39
N PRO A 62 -29.53 -5.42 7.39
CA PRO A 62 -29.23 -4.00 7.56
C PRO A 62 -28.62 -3.64 8.93
N ASN A 63 -28.76 -4.49 9.94
CA ASN A 63 -28.26 -4.25 11.30
C ASN A 63 -26.98 -5.05 11.60
N PHE A 64 -26.38 -5.69 10.60
CA PHE A 64 -25.18 -6.48 10.79
C PHE A 64 -23.94 -5.60 11.02
N ALA A 65 -23.53 -5.45 12.29
CA ALA A 65 -22.44 -4.54 12.69
C ALA A 65 -21.12 -4.79 11.94
N MET A 66 -20.69 -6.04 11.79
CA MET A 66 -19.48 -6.37 11.03
C MET A 66 -19.62 -6.09 9.53
N GLY A 67 -20.83 -6.21 8.99
CA GLY A 67 -21.16 -5.79 7.64
C GLY A 67 -20.90 -4.30 7.39
N HIS A 68 -21.32 -3.46 8.33
CA HIS A 68 -21.00 -2.03 8.31
C HIS A 68 -19.50 -1.76 8.53
N ALA A 69 -18.86 -2.51 9.44
CA ALA A 69 -17.44 -2.36 9.71
C ALA A 69 -16.56 -2.64 8.49
N ILE A 70 -16.81 -3.73 7.75
CA ILE A 70 -16.05 -4.01 6.52
C ILE A 70 -16.39 -3.01 5.42
N SER A 71 -17.66 -2.61 5.27
CA SER A 71 -18.06 -1.64 4.24
C SER A 71 -17.38 -0.29 4.45
N ASN A 72 -17.48 0.27 5.66
CA ASN A 72 -16.88 1.56 5.99
C ASN A 72 -15.35 1.48 6.03
N GLY A 73 -14.81 0.37 6.57
CA GLY A 73 -13.37 0.13 6.66
C GLY A 73 -12.71 0.09 5.28
N LEU A 74 -13.30 -0.57 4.29
CA LEU A 74 -12.75 -0.62 2.93
C LEU A 74 -12.71 0.76 2.26
N VAL A 75 -13.74 1.60 2.44
CA VAL A 75 -13.73 2.98 1.93
C VAL A 75 -12.62 3.80 2.59
N LEU A 76 -12.48 3.68 3.91
CA LEU A 76 -11.47 4.41 4.68
C LEU A 76 -10.04 3.96 4.35
N ILE A 77 -9.79 2.65 4.25
CA ILE A 77 -8.51 2.07 3.85
C ILE A 77 -8.15 2.48 2.41
N GLY A 78 -9.13 2.69 1.54
CA GLY A 78 -8.88 3.22 0.19
C GLY A 78 -8.24 4.62 0.16
N THR A 79 -8.34 5.39 1.25
CA THR A 79 -7.76 6.76 1.41
C THR A 79 -8.15 7.79 0.34
N GLY A 80 -9.17 7.50 -0.47
CA GLY A 80 -9.74 8.43 -1.45
C GLY A 80 -10.93 9.25 -0.92
N SER A 81 -11.44 8.90 0.28
CA SER A 81 -12.52 9.60 0.97
C SER A 81 -12.24 9.68 2.48
N SER A 82 -12.79 10.70 3.14
CA SER A 82 -12.71 10.85 4.60
C SER A 82 -14.00 11.40 5.18
N VAL A 83 -14.30 11.06 6.44
CA VAL A 83 -15.48 11.59 7.17
C VAL A 83 -15.45 13.12 7.33
N ARG A 84 -14.29 13.75 7.12
CA ARG A 84 -14.15 15.21 7.21
C ARG A 84 -14.81 15.92 6.02
N LEU A 85 -14.75 15.33 4.84
CA LEU A 85 -15.22 15.94 3.58
C LEU A 85 -16.43 15.22 3.00
N ASP A 86 -16.57 13.92 3.28
CA ASP A 86 -17.68 13.09 2.84
C ASP A 86 -18.70 12.92 3.98
N ARG A 87 -19.84 13.61 3.84
CA ARG A 87 -20.94 13.55 4.81
C ARG A 87 -21.67 12.21 4.81
N GLU A 88 -21.69 11.51 3.68
CA GLU A 88 -22.33 10.20 3.60
C GLU A 88 -21.50 9.16 4.35
N LEU A 89 -20.16 9.20 4.18
CA LEU A 89 -19.23 8.36 4.93
C LEU A 89 -19.25 8.68 6.44
N ASP A 90 -19.28 9.95 6.83
CA ASP A 90 -19.44 10.35 8.24
C ASP A 90 -20.73 9.79 8.86
N LEU A 91 -21.86 9.90 8.15
CA LEU A 91 -23.13 9.33 8.59
C LEU A 91 -23.07 7.80 8.65
N ALA A 92 -22.43 7.15 7.68
CA ALA A 92 -22.29 5.69 7.64
C ALA A 92 -21.46 5.16 8.82
N VAL A 93 -20.38 5.84 9.21
CA VAL A 93 -19.57 5.50 10.39
C VAL A 93 -20.37 5.71 11.68
N LYS A 94 -21.13 6.80 11.81
CA LYS A 94 -22.01 7.02 12.97
C LYS A 94 -23.08 5.95 13.08
N THR A 95 -23.72 5.61 11.95
CA THR A 95 -24.74 4.55 11.88
C THR A 95 -24.17 3.20 12.31
N MET A 96 -22.95 2.87 11.88
CA MET A 96 -22.25 1.65 12.32
C MET A 96 -22.09 1.60 13.84
N VAL A 97 -21.69 2.72 14.46
CA VAL A 97 -21.53 2.82 15.92
C VAL A 97 -22.88 2.67 16.63
N ASP A 98 -23.92 3.35 16.16
CA ASP A 98 -25.26 3.26 16.74
C ASP A 98 -25.83 1.83 16.66
N ILE A 99 -25.68 1.17 15.51
CA ILE A 99 -26.06 -0.24 15.31
C ILE A 99 -25.30 -1.17 16.26
N ALA A 100 -24.00 -0.91 16.47
CA ALA A 100 -23.19 -1.71 17.37
C ALA A 100 -23.60 -1.53 18.84
N GLN A 101 -24.01 -0.33 19.24
CA GLN A 101 -24.48 -0.04 20.60
C GLN A 101 -25.89 -0.60 20.87
N ALA A 102 -26.73 -0.71 19.84
CA ALA A 102 -28.11 -1.17 19.94
C ALA A 102 -28.27 -2.70 20.07
N GLN A 103 -27.17 -3.48 19.98
CA GLN A 103 -27.23 -4.94 19.98
C GLN A 103 -26.09 -5.57 20.80
N PRO A 104 -26.27 -6.79 21.32
CA PRO A 104 -25.16 -7.51 21.95
C PRO A 104 -24.16 -7.98 20.89
N LEU A 105 -22.93 -7.47 20.97
CA LEU A 105 -21.80 -7.88 20.14
C LEU A 105 -20.76 -8.65 20.94
N THR A 106 -20.04 -9.55 20.26
CA THR A 106 -18.83 -10.14 20.85
C THR A 106 -17.74 -9.09 21.05
N ARG A 107 -16.78 -9.35 21.94
CA ARG A 107 -15.63 -8.44 22.14
C ARG A 107 -14.86 -8.19 20.83
N ARG A 108 -14.71 -9.23 19.99
CA ARG A 108 -14.08 -9.15 18.66
C ARG A 108 -14.77 -8.14 17.75
N GLU A 109 -16.09 -8.23 17.65
CA GLU A 109 -16.89 -7.34 16.80
C GLU A 109 -16.89 -5.89 17.32
N GLN A 110 -16.96 -5.71 18.65
CA GLN A 110 -16.83 -4.39 19.27
C GLN A 110 -15.47 -3.74 18.95
N LEU A 111 -14.38 -4.53 18.98
CA LEU A 111 -13.05 -4.03 18.66
C LEU A 111 -12.93 -3.62 17.19
N HIS A 112 -13.53 -4.36 16.26
CA HIS A 112 -13.56 -3.99 14.84
C HIS A 112 -14.29 -2.67 14.60
N VAL A 113 -15.49 -2.51 15.18
CA VAL A 113 -16.25 -1.25 15.11
C VAL A 113 -15.43 -0.09 15.70
N SER A 114 -14.84 -0.30 16.86
CA SER A 114 -14.01 0.71 17.54
C SER A 114 -12.79 1.09 16.70
N ALA A 115 -12.14 0.12 16.06
CA ALA A 115 -10.96 0.34 15.23
C ALA A 115 -11.30 1.15 13.98
N VAL A 116 -12.39 0.79 13.28
CA VAL A 116 -12.85 1.51 12.08
C VAL A 116 -13.27 2.95 12.45
N GLU A 117 -14.00 3.15 13.54
CA GLU A 117 -14.35 4.50 14.01
C GLU A 117 -13.10 5.32 14.38
N THR A 118 -12.13 4.69 15.04
CA THR A 118 -10.87 5.34 15.42
C THR A 118 -10.04 5.72 14.19
N PHE A 119 -9.98 4.83 13.19
CA PHE A 119 -9.32 5.08 11.91
C PHE A 119 -10.01 6.24 11.17
N ALA A 120 -11.34 6.26 11.13
CA ALA A 120 -12.12 7.35 10.53
C ALA A 120 -11.81 8.72 11.13
N LYS A 121 -11.51 8.78 12.42
CA LYS A 121 -11.10 9.99 13.14
C LYS A 121 -9.63 10.39 12.91
N GLY A 122 -8.90 9.69 12.04
CA GLY A 122 -7.51 9.94 11.70
C GLY A 122 -6.48 9.37 12.68
N ASN A 123 -6.91 8.58 13.68
CA ASN A 123 -5.98 7.98 14.64
C ASN A 123 -5.59 6.56 14.20
N PHE A 124 -4.82 6.47 13.12
CA PHE A 124 -4.43 5.20 12.50
C PHE A 124 -3.64 4.30 13.46
N SER A 125 -2.71 4.86 14.24
CA SER A 125 -1.90 4.07 15.18
C SER A 125 -2.77 3.40 16.25
N ARG A 126 -3.76 4.12 16.80
CA ARG A 126 -4.69 3.53 17.77
C ARG A 126 -5.63 2.50 17.13
N ALA A 127 -6.02 2.71 15.88
CA ALA A 127 -6.78 1.70 15.14
C ALA A 127 -5.98 0.39 14.98
N CYS A 128 -4.69 0.47 14.64
CA CYS A 128 -3.79 -0.69 14.62
C CYS A 128 -3.78 -1.41 15.97
N GLU A 129 -3.62 -0.70 17.09
CA GLU A 129 -3.63 -1.33 18.42
C GLU A 129 -4.93 -2.06 18.75
N LEU A 130 -6.07 -1.61 18.21
CA LEU A 130 -7.37 -2.27 18.39
C LEU A 130 -7.49 -3.53 17.53
N TRP A 131 -6.99 -3.51 16.30
CA TRP A 131 -6.87 -4.72 15.47
C TRP A 131 -5.85 -5.72 16.02
N GLU A 132 -4.73 -5.27 16.60
CA GLU A 132 -3.77 -6.14 17.27
C GLU A 132 -4.37 -6.86 18.48
N GLN A 133 -5.21 -6.18 19.26
CA GLN A 133 -5.95 -6.83 20.35
C GLN A 133 -6.82 -7.98 19.83
N ILE A 134 -7.46 -7.81 18.66
CA ILE A 134 -8.19 -8.90 18.01
C ILE A 134 -7.25 -10.05 17.65
N LEU A 135 -6.10 -9.75 17.06
CA LEU A 135 -5.13 -10.77 16.62
C LEU A 135 -4.48 -11.53 17.78
N TRP A 136 -4.40 -10.95 18.98
CA TRP A 136 -3.96 -11.66 20.18
C TRP A 136 -4.95 -12.75 20.62
N ASP A 137 -6.24 -12.43 20.64
CA ASP A 137 -7.29 -13.37 21.08
C ASP A 137 -7.74 -14.31 19.94
N HIS A 138 -7.67 -13.82 18.70
CA HIS A 138 -8.18 -14.45 17.49
C HIS A 138 -7.14 -14.35 16.35
N PRO A 139 -6.04 -15.13 16.40
CA PRO A 139 -4.93 -15.02 15.43
C PRO A 139 -5.33 -15.35 13.99
N THR A 140 -6.52 -15.92 13.77
CA THR A 140 -7.07 -16.28 12.46
C THR A 140 -8.08 -15.26 11.91
N ASP A 141 -8.25 -14.09 12.57
CA ASP A 141 -9.11 -13.01 12.06
C ASP A 141 -8.43 -12.27 10.90
N MET A 142 -8.76 -12.68 9.67
CA MET A 142 -8.19 -12.12 8.45
C MET A 142 -8.52 -10.64 8.24
N LEU A 143 -9.68 -10.16 8.69
CA LEU A 143 -10.05 -8.76 8.51
C LEU A 143 -9.17 -7.86 9.38
N ALA A 144 -8.93 -8.26 10.63
CA ALA A 144 -8.04 -7.54 11.54
C ALA A 144 -6.60 -7.55 11.00
N LEU A 145 -6.15 -8.69 10.48
CA LEU A 145 -4.84 -8.81 9.83
C LEU A 145 -4.71 -7.85 8.65
N LYS A 146 -5.66 -7.84 7.71
CA LYS A 146 -5.56 -6.98 6.52
C LYS A 146 -5.65 -5.49 6.87
N PHE A 147 -6.61 -5.09 7.70
CA PHE A 147 -6.74 -3.67 8.07
C PHE A 147 -5.56 -3.16 8.88
N SER A 148 -5.02 -3.95 9.82
CA SER A 148 -3.80 -3.56 10.54
C SER A 148 -2.58 -3.50 9.61
N HIS A 149 -2.42 -4.48 8.71
CA HIS A 149 -1.32 -4.51 7.76
C HIS A 149 -1.32 -3.29 6.83
N ASP A 150 -2.47 -2.95 6.22
CA ASP A 150 -2.61 -1.79 5.34
C ASP A 150 -2.40 -0.47 6.11
N ALA A 151 -2.92 -0.38 7.35
CA ALA A 151 -2.69 0.79 8.20
C ALA A 151 -1.21 0.95 8.61
N TYR A 152 -0.49 -0.14 8.93
CA TYR A 152 0.95 -0.08 9.19
C TYR A 152 1.74 0.34 7.96
N PHE A 153 1.33 -0.11 6.78
CA PHE A 153 1.93 0.31 5.51
C PHE A 153 1.82 1.84 5.35
N TYR A 154 0.64 2.43 5.57
CA TYR A 154 0.44 3.89 5.49
C TYR A 154 1.27 4.66 6.54
N LEU A 155 1.44 4.09 7.73
CA LEU A 155 2.21 4.67 8.82
C LEU A 155 3.73 4.50 8.66
N GLY A 156 4.19 3.67 7.72
CA GLY A 156 5.59 3.29 7.58
C GLY A 156 6.11 2.45 8.76
N TYR A 157 5.23 1.74 9.46
CA TYR A 157 5.55 0.92 10.65
C TYR A 157 5.95 -0.50 10.23
N GLN A 158 7.06 -0.61 9.51
CA GLN A 158 7.49 -1.86 8.84
C GLN A 158 7.78 -3.00 9.82
N GLU A 159 8.40 -2.70 10.96
CA GLU A 159 8.68 -3.71 11.99
C GLU A 159 7.39 -4.25 12.58
N GLN A 160 6.44 -3.38 12.90
CA GLN A 160 5.13 -3.75 13.41
C GLN A 160 4.33 -4.56 12.37
N MET A 161 4.38 -4.14 11.10
CA MET A 161 3.77 -4.86 9.98
C MET A 161 4.30 -6.29 9.91
N ARG A 162 5.64 -6.48 9.89
CA ARG A 162 6.25 -7.82 9.91
C ARG A 162 5.87 -8.61 11.17
N ASP A 163 6.07 -8.02 12.34
CA ASP A 163 5.96 -8.72 13.63
C ASP A 163 4.51 -9.10 13.97
N SER A 164 3.54 -8.31 13.51
CA SER A 164 2.11 -8.64 13.59
C SER A 164 1.82 -9.97 12.90
N VAL A 165 2.23 -10.11 11.64
CA VAL A 165 2.02 -11.36 10.90
C VAL A 165 2.84 -12.49 11.48
N ALA A 166 4.11 -12.23 11.85
CA ALA A 166 4.99 -13.25 12.43
C ALA A 166 4.41 -13.89 13.71
N ARG A 167 3.75 -13.10 14.57
CA ARG A 167 3.10 -13.60 15.80
C ARG A 167 1.97 -14.57 15.51
N ILE A 168 1.13 -14.27 14.52
CA ILE A 168 -0.04 -15.09 14.21
C ILE A 168 0.26 -16.22 13.23
N TYR A 169 1.33 -16.13 12.46
CA TYR A 169 1.66 -17.06 11.37
C TYR A 169 1.58 -18.56 11.77
N PRO A 170 2.07 -18.99 12.94
CA PRO A 170 1.97 -20.39 13.37
C PRO A 170 0.53 -20.93 13.51
N PHE A 171 -0.46 -20.06 13.69
CA PHE A 171 -1.87 -20.44 13.80
C PHE A 171 -2.55 -20.63 12.44
N TRP A 172 -1.93 -20.17 11.34
CA TRP A 172 -2.45 -20.29 9.98
C TRP A 172 -2.02 -21.60 9.34
N THR A 173 -2.78 -22.67 9.62
CA THR A 173 -2.55 -23.98 9.02
C THR A 173 -3.07 -24.04 7.57
N PRO A 174 -2.55 -24.96 6.72
CA PRO A 174 -2.98 -25.07 5.32
C PRO A 174 -4.48 -25.33 5.12
N SER A 175 -5.17 -25.90 6.10
CA SER A 175 -6.62 -26.14 6.04
C SER A 175 -7.46 -24.88 6.27
N ILE A 176 -6.87 -23.81 6.82
CA ILE A 176 -7.58 -22.55 7.03
C ILE A 176 -7.67 -21.82 5.68
N PRO A 177 -8.88 -21.39 5.26
CA PRO A 177 -9.04 -20.62 4.04
C PRO A 177 -8.11 -19.40 4.01
N LEU A 178 -7.53 -19.12 2.84
CA LEU A 178 -6.63 -17.99 2.60
C LEU A 178 -5.26 -18.07 3.33
N SER A 179 -4.91 -19.20 3.96
CA SER A 179 -3.60 -19.39 4.62
C SER A 179 -2.40 -19.15 3.68
N SER A 180 -2.52 -19.46 2.38
CA SER A 180 -1.49 -19.14 1.38
C SER A 180 -1.28 -17.64 1.22
N TYR A 181 -2.35 -16.83 1.30
CA TYR A 181 -2.24 -15.37 1.23
C TYR A 181 -1.58 -14.80 2.49
N VAL A 182 -1.81 -15.38 3.68
CA VAL A 182 -1.09 -14.97 4.90
C VAL A 182 0.41 -15.20 4.76
N LYS A 183 0.82 -16.27 4.07
CA LYS A 183 2.23 -16.48 3.70
C LYS A 183 2.75 -15.36 2.81
N GLY A 184 1.99 -14.94 1.80
CA GLY A 184 2.31 -13.77 0.97
C GLY A 184 2.44 -12.48 1.77
N ILE A 185 1.48 -12.18 2.64
CA ILE A 185 1.50 -10.99 3.52
C ILE A 185 2.75 -11.02 4.41
N TYR A 186 3.09 -12.16 5.01
CA TYR A 186 4.29 -12.28 5.83
C TYR A 186 5.58 -12.10 5.02
N SER A 187 5.62 -12.66 3.80
CA SER A 187 6.77 -12.50 2.91
C SER A 187 7.03 -11.03 2.58
N PHE A 188 5.98 -10.23 2.39
CA PHE A 188 6.09 -8.80 2.17
C PHE A 188 6.68 -8.08 3.40
N GLY A 189 6.18 -8.37 4.61
CA GLY A 189 6.74 -7.80 5.84
C GLY A 189 8.23 -8.15 6.05
N LEU A 190 8.65 -9.35 5.65
CA LEU A 190 10.06 -9.73 5.66
C LEU A 190 10.88 -8.96 4.62
N MET A 191 10.34 -8.77 3.42
CA MET A 191 10.98 -7.98 2.35
C MET A 191 11.18 -6.53 2.80
N GLU A 192 10.15 -5.90 3.35
CA GLU A 192 10.17 -4.50 3.82
C GLU A 192 11.15 -4.27 4.98
N THR A 193 11.56 -5.34 5.65
CA THR A 193 12.55 -5.33 6.74
C THR A 193 13.88 -5.96 6.36
N ASN A 194 14.15 -6.07 5.04
CA ASN A 194 15.41 -6.48 4.43
C ASN A 194 15.80 -7.96 4.61
N PHE A 195 14.84 -8.85 4.94
CA PHE A 195 15.06 -10.30 4.98
C PHE A 195 14.77 -10.95 3.62
N TYR A 196 15.40 -10.46 2.55
CA TYR A 196 15.04 -10.81 1.16
C TYR A 196 15.04 -12.31 0.88
N ASP A 197 16.07 -13.05 1.29
CA ASP A 197 16.15 -14.50 1.01
C ASP A 197 15.00 -15.28 1.67
N LYS A 198 14.60 -14.88 2.88
CA LYS A 198 13.46 -15.50 3.60
C LYS A 198 12.14 -15.10 2.96
N ALA A 199 12.00 -13.83 2.59
CA ALA A 199 10.84 -13.31 1.89
C ALA A 199 10.63 -14.03 0.56
N GLU A 200 11.70 -14.16 -0.25
CA GLU A 200 11.66 -14.80 -1.56
C GLU A 200 11.23 -16.26 -1.46
N LYS A 201 11.80 -16.99 -0.49
CA LYS A 201 11.41 -18.37 -0.22
C LYS A 201 9.92 -18.48 0.12
N LEU A 202 9.42 -17.68 1.05
CA LEU A 202 8.02 -17.71 1.47
C LEU A 202 7.06 -17.30 0.34
N ALA A 203 7.40 -16.26 -0.42
CA ALA A 203 6.61 -15.82 -1.56
C ALA A 203 6.55 -16.90 -2.66
N LYS A 204 7.68 -17.55 -3.00
CA LYS A 204 7.71 -18.68 -3.94
C LYS A 204 6.88 -19.87 -3.46
N GLU A 205 6.92 -20.18 -2.16
CA GLU A 205 6.06 -21.21 -1.60
C GLU A 205 4.56 -20.82 -1.68
N ALA A 206 4.21 -19.56 -1.44
CA ALA A 206 2.83 -19.08 -1.59
C ALA A 206 2.36 -19.21 -3.05
N LEU A 207 3.18 -18.78 -4.00
CA LEU A 207 2.91 -18.89 -5.44
C LEU A 207 2.84 -20.34 -5.93
N SER A 208 3.57 -21.27 -5.31
CA SER A 208 3.46 -22.70 -5.62
C SER A 208 2.11 -23.31 -5.23
N ILE A 209 1.45 -22.74 -4.21
CA ILE A 209 0.11 -23.13 -3.76
C ILE A 209 -0.94 -22.41 -4.60
N ASN A 210 -0.74 -21.11 -4.81
CA ASN A 210 -1.66 -20.27 -5.55
C ASN A 210 -0.91 -19.30 -6.47
N PRO A 211 -0.75 -19.65 -7.76
CA PRO A 211 -0.03 -18.80 -8.72
C PRO A 211 -0.66 -17.43 -8.93
N THR A 212 -1.96 -17.27 -8.65
CA THR A 212 -2.70 -16.00 -8.85
C THR A 212 -2.64 -15.06 -7.64
N ASP A 213 -1.82 -15.37 -6.63
CA ASP A 213 -1.59 -14.45 -5.51
C ASP A 213 -0.73 -13.26 -5.97
N ALA A 214 -1.39 -12.22 -6.47
CA ALA A 214 -0.75 -11.00 -6.95
C ALA A 214 0.08 -10.29 -5.88
N TRP A 215 -0.21 -10.47 -4.59
CA TRP A 215 0.57 -9.88 -3.50
C TRP A 215 1.92 -10.59 -3.30
N SER A 216 1.94 -11.92 -3.47
CA SER A 216 3.19 -12.67 -3.49
C SER A 216 4.02 -12.36 -4.74
N VAL A 217 3.39 -12.14 -5.90
CA VAL A 217 4.07 -11.65 -7.11
C VAL A 217 4.71 -10.28 -6.83
N HIS A 218 3.94 -9.35 -6.28
CA HIS A 218 4.40 -8.03 -5.87
C HIS A 218 5.63 -8.11 -4.94
N THR A 219 5.61 -9.03 -3.97
CA THR A 219 6.76 -9.24 -3.07
C THR A 219 8.02 -9.69 -3.83
N ILE A 220 7.92 -10.61 -4.78
CA ILE A 220 9.06 -11.05 -5.59
C ILE A 220 9.57 -9.90 -6.48
N ALA A 221 8.68 -9.11 -7.05
CA ALA A 221 9.06 -7.92 -7.82
C ALA A 221 9.88 -6.95 -6.96
N HIS A 222 9.36 -6.60 -5.78
CA HIS A 222 10.13 -5.83 -4.82
C HIS A 222 11.50 -6.46 -4.55
N ILE A 223 11.60 -7.76 -4.25
CA ILE A 223 12.90 -8.39 -3.95
C ILE A 223 13.92 -8.21 -5.07
N HIS A 224 13.51 -8.39 -6.33
CA HIS A 224 14.42 -8.16 -7.47
C HIS A 224 14.79 -6.68 -7.62
N GLU A 225 13.88 -5.75 -7.34
CA GLU A 225 14.18 -4.31 -7.27
C GLU A 225 15.20 -4.02 -6.15
N MET A 226 14.93 -4.47 -4.92
CA MET A 226 15.75 -4.30 -3.73
C MET A 226 17.17 -4.83 -3.91
N LYS A 227 17.34 -5.92 -4.67
CA LYS A 227 18.64 -6.57 -4.95
C LYS A 227 19.30 -6.08 -6.24
N ALA A 228 18.68 -5.14 -6.95
CA ALA A 228 19.10 -4.66 -8.28
C ALA A 228 19.25 -5.79 -9.32
N GLU A 229 18.42 -6.82 -9.23
CA GLU A 229 18.38 -7.99 -10.13
C GLU A 229 17.43 -7.72 -11.32
N ILE A 230 17.70 -6.64 -12.07
CA ILE A 230 16.80 -6.09 -13.09
C ILE A 230 16.38 -7.13 -14.15
N LYS A 231 17.34 -7.95 -14.61
CA LYS A 231 17.09 -8.99 -15.60
C LYS A 231 16.13 -10.06 -15.07
N ASP A 232 16.37 -10.53 -13.85
CA ASP A 232 15.57 -11.59 -13.23
C ASP A 232 14.16 -11.09 -12.90
N GLY A 233 14.05 -9.82 -12.47
CA GLY A 233 12.78 -9.11 -12.28
C GLY A 233 11.96 -9.05 -13.57
N LEU A 234 12.54 -8.61 -14.69
CA LEU A 234 11.86 -8.57 -15.99
C LEU A 234 11.39 -9.95 -16.44
N GLU A 235 12.26 -10.96 -16.38
CA GLU A 235 11.91 -12.33 -16.74
C GLU A 235 10.81 -12.89 -15.83
N PHE A 236 10.79 -12.53 -14.55
CA PHE A 236 9.75 -12.91 -13.61
C PHE A 236 8.40 -12.25 -13.92
N MET A 237 8.36 -10.94 -14.15
CA MET A 237 7.12 -10.24 -14.46
C MET A 237 6.51 -10.76 -15.76
N GLN A 238 7.33 -10.95 -16.79
CA GLN A 238 6.88 -11.48 -18.07
C GLN A 238 6.33 -12.91 -17.97
N ARG A 239 7.03 -13.82 -17.29
CA ARG A 239 6.58 -15.22 -17.20
C ARG A 239 5.34 -15.40 -16.31
N SER A 240 5.12 -14.49 -15.35
CA SER A 240 4.04 -14.60 -14.36
C SER A 240 2.79 -13.82 -14.74
N GLU A 241 2.84 -12.92 -15.73
CA GLU A 241 1.79 -11.97 -16.11
C GLU A 241 0.38 -12.59 -16.18
N THR A 242 0.26 -13.74 -16.84
CA THR A 242 -1.04 -14.42 -17.02
C THR A 242 -1.72 -14.84 -15.72
N HIS A 243 -0.99 -14.91 -14.60
CA HIS A 243 -1.55 -15.27 -13.30
C HIS A 243 -2.10 -14.09 -12.52
N TRP A 244 -1.61 -12.86 -12.73
CA TRP A 244 -1.92 -11.71 -11.89
C TRP A 244 -2.52 -10.51 -12.64
N LYS A 245 -2.48 -10.48 -13.98
CA LYS A 245 -3.00 -9.36 -14.77
C LYS A 245 -4.51 -9.11 -14.59
N ASP A 246 -5.26 -10.13 -14.19
CA ASP A 246 -6.71 -10.05 -13.93
C ASP A 246 -7.02 -9.70 -12.45
N CYS A 247 -6.00 -9.56 -11.59
CA CYS A 247 -6.15 -9.05 -10.23
C CYS A 247 -6.27 -7.53 -10.26
N ASP A 248 -7.46 -7.07 -10.64
CA ASP A 248 -7.78 -5.68 -10.97
C ASP A 248 -7.40 -4.64 -9.92
N MET A 249 -7.31 -4.99 -8.64
CA MET A 249 -6.90 -4.06 -7.58
C MET A 249 -5.39 -3.92 -7.38
N LEU A 250 -4.55 -4.80 -7.95
CA LEU A 250 -3.09 -4.79 -7.77
C LEU A 250 -2.30 -4.93 -9.09
N ALA A 251 -2.97 -5.29 -10.19
CA ALA A 251 -2.33 -5.48 -11.48
C ALA A 251 -1.61 -4.22 -11.97
N CYS A 252 -2.21 -3.03 -11.79
CA CYS A 252 -1.60 -1.74 -12.10
C CYS A 252 -0.23 -1.59 -11.42
N HIS A 253 -0.17 -1.88 -10.12
CA HIS A 253 1.05 -1.77 -9.32
C HIS A 253 2.12 -2.81 -9.75
N ASN A 254 1.70 -4.01 -10.11
CA ASN A 254 2.63 -5.00 -10.68
C ASN A 254 3.17 -4.54 -12.06
N TYR A 255 2.35 -3.96 -12.92
CA TYR A 255 2.85 -3.34 -14.16
C TYR A 255 3.78 -2.16 -13.89
N TRP A 256 3.52 -1.38 -12.85
CA TRP A 256 4.40 -0.29 -12.43
C TRP A 256 5.80 -0.79 -12.07
N HIS A 257 5.92 -1.87 -11.28
CA HIS A 257 7.20 -2.53 -10.98
C HIS A 257 7.93 -3.01 -12.25
N TRP A 258 7.19 -3.62 -13.19
CA TRP A 258 7.76 -4.00 -14.47
C TRP A 258 8.35 -2.77 -15.19
N ALA A 259 7.58 -1.69 -15.24
CA ALA A 259 8.03 -0.47 -15.90
C ALA A 259 9.28 0.14 -15.24
N LEU A 260 9.42 0.03 -13.91
CA LEU A 260 10.63 0.46 -13.21
C LEU A 260 11.88 -0.29 -13.67
N TYR A 261 11.80 -1.60 -13.88
CA TYR A 261 12.94 -2.35 -14.43
C TYR A 261 13.33 -1.88 -15.83
N LEU A 262 12.35 -1.51 -16.66
CA LEU A 262 12.62 -0.97 -17.99
C LEU A 262 13.28 0.41 -17.91
N ILE A 263 12.84 1.27 -16.98
CA ILE A 263 13.47 2.57 -16.71
C ILE A 263 14.92 2.36 -16.25
N GLU A 264 15.17 1.45 -15.31
CA GLU A 264 16.52 1.18 -14.80
C GLU A 264 17.46 0.62 -15.88
N LYS A 265 16.90 -0.15 -16.83
CA LYS A 265 17.63 -0.67 -17.98
C LYS A 265 17.85 0.39 -19.08
N GLY A 266 17.19 1.54 -19.01
CA GLY A 266 17.22 2.59 -20.04
C GLY A 266 16.25 2.36 -21.21
N GLU A 267 15.32 1.41 -21.10
CA GLU A 267 14.31 1.09 -22.11
C GLU A 267 13.05 1.96 -21.93
N TYR A 268 13.22 3.29 -22.02
CA TYR A 268 12.18 4.26 -21.66
C TYR A 268 10.91 4.18 -22.51
N GLU A 269 11.02 3.92 -23.81
CA GLU A 269 9.86 3.77 -24.71
C GLU A 269 9.02 2.54 -24.34
N ALA A 270 9.66 1.45 -23.91
CA ALA A 270 8.97 0.26 -23.43
C ALA A 270 8.27 0.54 -22.09
N ALA A 271 8.91 1.30 -21.19
CA ALA A 271 8.27 1.77 -19.97
C ALA A 271 7.04 2.64 -20.26
N LEU A 272 7.15 3.62 -21.15
CA LEU A 272 6.01 4.44 -21.59
C LEU A 272 4.88 3.61 -22.21
N THR A 273 5.23 2.55 -22.96
CA THR A 273 4.24 1.61 -23.50
C THR A 273 3.46 0.90 -22.39
N ILE A 274 4.13 0.47 -21.31
CA ILE A 274 3.45 -0.10 -20.13
C ILE A 274 2.55 0.95 -19.47
N TYR A 275 3.04 2.19 -19.33
CA TYR A 275 2.25 3.27 -18.75
C TYR A 275 0.95 3.49 -19.53
N ASP A 276 1.04 3.63 -20.85
CA ASP A 276 -0.10 3.94 -21.72
C ASP A 276 -1.11 2.79 -21.81
N ASN A 277 -0.63 1.54 -21.77
CA ASN A 277 -1.49 0.37 -21.96
C ASN A 277 -2.10 -0.17 -20.65
N HIS A 278 -1.45 0.05 -19.50
CA HIS A 278 -1.83 -0.59 -18.25
C HIS A 278 -2.03 0.40 -17.10
N VAL A 279 -1.06 1.28 -16.82
CA VAL A 279 -1.10 2.16 -15.65
C VAL A 279 -2.16 3.25 -15.82
N LEU A 280 -2.11 4.01 -16.92
CA LEU A 280 -3.06 5.09 -17.17
C LEU A 280 -4.51 4.60 -17.35
N PRO A 281 -4.79 3.52 -18.10
CA PRO A 281 -6.14 2.97 -18.19
C PRO A 281 -6.69 2.51 -16.83
N SER A 282 -5.85 1.93 -15.97
CA SER A 282 -6.26 1.56 -14.61
C SER A 282 -6.67 2.78 -13.79
N LEU A 283 -5.81 3.81 -13.77
CA LEU A 283 -6.12 5.09 -13.11
C LEU A 283 -7.44 5.69 -13.58
N LYS A 284 -7.68 5.73 -14.90
CA LYS A 284 -8.92 6.29 -15.48
C LYS A 284 -10.15 5.47 -15.13
N ALA A 285 -10.02 4.16 -14.96
CA ALA A 285 -11.12 3.26 -14.64
C ALA A 285 -11.45 3.24 -13.14
N SER A 286 -10.43 3.18 -12.27
CA SER A 286 -10.59 2.99 -10.83
C SER A 286 -10.64 4.30 -10.06
N GLY A 287 -9.81 5.28 -10.43
CA GLY A 287 -9.50 6.46 -9.61
C GLY A 287 -8.86 6.12 -8.25
N ALA A 288 -8.37 4.89 -8.06
CA ALA A 288 -7.82 4.43 -6.79
C ALA A 288 -6.52 5.18 -6.45
N MET A 289 -6.30 5.43 -5.16
CA MET A 289 -5.11 6.19 -4.72
C MET A 289 -3.79 5.48 -5.04
N LEU A 290 -3.78 4.14 -5.07
CA LEU A 290 -2.60 3.37 -5.50
C LEU A 290 -2.26 3.65 -6.97
N ASP A 291 -3.25 3.63 -7.86
CA ASP A 291 -3.06 3.93 -9.29
C ASP A 291 -2.63 5.39 -9.53
N VAL A 292 -3.10 6.32 -8.70
CA VAL A 292 -2.65 7.72 -8.70
C VAL A 292 -1.16 7.79 -8.36
N VAL A 293 -0.77 7.15 -7.26
CA VAL A 293 0.63 7.12 -6.80
C VAL A 293 1.50 6.53 -7.89
N ASP A 294 1.16 5.36 -8.42
CA ASP A 294 1.91 4.68 -9.48
C ASP A 294 2.10 5.57 -10.71
N SER A 295 1.01 6.22 -11.15
CA SER A 295 1.03 7.10 -12.32
C SER A 295 1.96 8.30 -12.11
N CYS A 296 1.78 9.05 -11.02
CA CYS A 296 2.60 10.22 -10.70
C CYS A 296 4.08 9.84 -10.53
N SER A 297 4.31 8.77 -9.77
CA SER A 297 5.62 8.24 -9.44
C SER A 297 6.40 7.82 -10.70
N MET A 298 5.74 7.17 -11.65
CA MET A 298 6.34 6.73 -12.90
C MET A 298 6.68 7.89 -13.83
N LEU A 299 5.74 8.82 -14.05
CA LEU A 299 5.99 9.99 -14.91
C LEU A 299 7.13 10.85 -14.37
N TYR A 300 7.18 11.05 -13.06
CA TYR A 300 8.23 11.83 -12.42
C TYR A 300 9.63 11.21 -12.65
N ARG A 301 9.76 9.89 -12.49
CA ARG A 301 11.03 9.17 -12.76
C ARG A 301 11.47 9.29 -14.21
N LEU A 302 10.55 9.10 -15.16
CA LEU A 302 10.84 9.25 -16.58
C LEU A 302 11.35 10.67 -16.89
N GLN A 303 10.72 11.71 -16.31
CA GLN A 303 11.21 13.09 -16.47
C GLN A 303 12.59 13.30 -15.84
N MET A 304 12.88 12.68 -14.70
CA MET A 304 14.22 12.75 -14.09
C MET A 304 15.30 12.12 -14.98
N GLU A 305 14.96 11.09 -15.75
CA GLU A 305 15.86 10.48 -16.75
C GLU A 305 15.92 11.30 -18.06
N GLY A 306 15.29 12.47 -18.10
CA GLY A 306 15.27 13.35 -19.27
C GLY A 306 14.28 12.93 -20.36
N VAL A 307 13.39 11.97 -20.08
CA VAL A 307 12.38 11.49 -21.02
C VAL A 307 11.24 12.49 -21.11
N SER A 308 10.82 12.81 -22.33
CA SER A 308 9.62 13.62 -22.57
C SER A 308 8.37 12.79 -22.29
N VAL A 309 7.59 13.19 -21.29
CA VAL A 309 6.33 12.51 -20.95
C VAL A 309 5.10 13.07 -21.69
N GLY A 310 5.28 14.13 -22.49
CA GLY A 310 4.20 14.76 -23.26
C GLY A 310 3.07 15.29 -22.36
N GLU A 311 1.83 15.06 -22.79
CA GLU A 311 0.62 15.55 -22.12
C GLU A 311 0.10 14.62 -20.99
N ARG A 312 0.83 13.56 -20.65
CA ARG A 312 0.35 12.51 -19.71
C ARG A 312 -0.01 13.05 -18.32
N TRP A 313 0.60 14.15 -17.87
CA TRP A 313 0.21 14.81 -16.62
C TRP A 313 -1.22 15.38 -16.68
N GLN A 314 -1.67 15.82 -17.85
CA GLN A 314 -3.04 16.32 -18.04
C GLN A 314 -4.09 15.23 -17.95
N ASP A 315 -3.71 13.97 -18.16
CA ASP A 315 -4.60 12.85 -17.93
C ASP A 315 -4.76 12.50 -16.45
N ILE A 316 -3.77 12.83 -15.61
CA ILE A 316 -3.79 12.55 -14.15
C ILE A 316 -4.54 13.65 -13.39
N LEU A 317 -4.35 14.92 -13.76
CA LEU A 317 -4.86 16.08 -13.03
C LEU A 317 -6.37 16.00 -12.69
N PRO A 318 -7.28 15.59 -13.60
CA PRO A 318 -8.72 15.54 -13.29
C PRO A 318 -9.08 14.54 -12.18
N VAL A 319 -8.24 13.53 -11.94
CA VAL A 319 -8.41 12.59 -10.83
C VAL A 319 -7.93 13.25 -9.55
N THR A 320 -6.69 13.74 -9.51
CA THR A 320 -6.06 14.28 -8.29
C THR A 320 -6.63 15.61 -7.83
N GLN A 321 -7.15 16.43 -8.74
CA GLN A 321 -7.72 17.74 -8.41
C GLN A 321 -8.91 17.64 -7.44
N LYS A 322 -9.68 16.55 -7.50
CA LYS A 322 -10.80 16.30 -6.58
C LYS A 322 -10.36 16.10 -5.13
N HIS A 323 -9.09 15.71 -4.94
CA HIS A 323 -8.48 15.39 -3.67
C HIS A 323 -7.58 16.52 -3.13
N SER A 324 -7.63 17.72 -3.73
CA SER A 324 -6.76 18.85 -3.38
C SER A 324 -6.86 19.28 -1.91
N ARG A 325 -7.95 18.90 -1.23
CA ARG A 325 -8.24 19.26 0.16
C ARG A 325 -8.27 18.08 1.11
N ASP A 326 -7.95 16.87 0.67
CA ASP A 326 -8.20 15.61 1.40
C ASP A 326 -7.28 15.40 2.58
N HIS A 327 -5.98 15.60 2.40
CA HIS A 327 -4.95 15.57 3.45
C HIS A 327 -5.05 14.36 4.41
N ILE A 328 -5.42 13.20 3.86
CA ILE A 328 -5.59 11.95 4.62
C ILE A 328 -4.20 11.36 4.91
N LEU A 329 -3.36 11.29 3.89
CA LEU A 329 -1.98 10.86 3.95
C LEU A 329 -1.11 11.88 3.22
N LEU A 330 -0.05 12.36 3.89
CA LEU A 330 0.95 13.24 3.25
C LEU A 330 1.58 12.61 2.01
N PHE A 331 1.68 11.28 2.01
CA PHE A 331 2.15 10.54 0.86
C PHE A 331 1.27 10.80 -0.37
N ASN A 332 -0.05 10.77 -0.22
CA ASN A 332 -0.97 11.07 -1.32
C ASN A 332 -0.91 12.56 -1.70
N ASP A 333 -0.85 13.46 -0.72
CA ASP A 333 -0.72 14.91 -0.96
C ASP A 333 0.51 15.25 -1.82
N ALA A 334 1.64 14.57 -1.57
CA ALA A 334 2.85 14.74 -2.37
C ALA A 334 2.63 14.35 -3.85
N HIS A 335 1.89 13.27 -4.11
CA HIS A 335 1.58 12.83 -5.48
C HIS A 335 0.54 13.73 -6.15
N PHE A 336 -0.43 14.27 -5.41
CA PHE A 336 -1.36 15.27 -5.95
C PHE A 336 -0.62 16.55 -6.36
N LEU A 337 0.36 16.96 -5.55
CA LEU A 337 1.21 18.09 -5.85
C LEU A 337 2.11 17.82 -7.07
N MET A 338 2.69 16.61 -7.19
CA MET A 338 3.42 16.23 -8.42
C MET A 338 2.51 16.33 -9.65
N ALA A 339 1.27 15.85 -9.55
CA ALA A 339 0.31 15.91 -10.66
C ALA A 339 0.01 17.36 -11.07
N SER A 340 -0.33 18.25 -10.13
CA SER A 340 -0.64 19.65 -10.45
C SER A 340 0.57 20.41 -11.00
N LEU A 341 1.77 20.13 -10.48
CA LEU A 341 3.02 20.70 -10.98
C LEU A 341 3.36 20.21 -12.39
N GLY A 342 3.30 18.90 -12.61
CA GLY A 342 3.54 18.29 -13.91
C GLY A 342 2.55 18.77 -14.97
N ALA A 343 1.30 18.99 -14.58
CA ALA A 343 0.22 19.54 -15.38
C ALA A 343 0.32 21.06 -15.61
N ARG A 344 1.22 21.75 -14.89
CA ARG A 344 1.37 23.21 -14.89
C ARG A 344 0.07 23.93 -14.48
N ASP A 345 -0.61 23.40 -13.47
CA ASP A 345 -1.83 23.99 -12.91
C ASP A 345 -1.54 24.72 -11.57
N PRO A 346 -1.25 26.03 -11.61
CA PRO A 346 -0.91 26.79 -10.41
C PRO A 346 -2.10 26.93 -9.46
N GLN A 347 -3.34 26.83 -9.95
CA GLN A 347 -4.52 26.97 -9.11
C GLN A 347 -4.64 25.79 -8.13
N THR A 348 -4.63 24.55 -8.64
CA THR A 348 -4.67 23.35 -7.79
C THR A 348 -3.42 23.26 -6.91
N THR A 349 -2.25 23.62 -7.44
CA THR A 349 -1.00 23.67 -6.66
C THR A 349 -1.13 24.58 -5.43
N GLN A 350 -1.63 25.81 -5.63
CA GLN A 350 -1.82 26.76 -4.54
C GLN A 350 -2.89 26.28 -3.56
N GLU A 351 -3.96 25.65 -4.05
CA GLU A 351 -5.00 25.09 -3.20
C GLU A 351 -4.43 24.02 -2.25
N ILE A 352 -3.74 23.01 -2.79
CA ILE A 352 -3.11 21.94 -2.00
C ILE A 352 -2.21 22.53 -0.91
N LEU A 353 -1.29 23.44 -1.28
CA LEU A 353 -0.36 24.04 -0.33
C LEU A 353 -1.08 24.83 0.77
N THR A 354 -2.13 25.57 0.42
CA THR A 354 -2.90 26.39 1.36
C THR A 354 -3.69 25.53 2.33
N THR A 355 -4.44 24.55 1.82
CA THR A 355 -5.30 23.71 2.66
C THR A 355 -4.50 22.71 3.50
N LEU A 356 -3.31 22.30 3.02
CA LEU A 356 -2.38 21.48 3.79
C LEU A 356 -1.78 22.26 4.97
N GLN A 357 -1.47 23.55 4.77
CA GLN A 357 -1.04 24.44 5.84
C GLN A 357 -2.15 24.62 6.88
N ASP A 358 -3.41 24.82 6.46
CA ASP A 358 -4.56 24.91 7.36
C ASP A 358 -4.81 23.61 8.14
N ALA A 359 -4.57 22.45 7.52
CA ALA A 359 -4.68 21.15 8.18
C ALA A 359 -3.59 20.97 9.26
N SER A 360 -2.37 21.45 9.00
CA SER A 360 -1.24 21.36 9.94
C SER A 360 -1.45 22.07 11.28
N ASP A 361 -2.33 23.07 11.30
CA ASP A 361 -2.68 23.82 12.50
C ASP A 361 -3.76 23.10 13.35
N ARG A 362 -4.21 21.90 12.94
CA ARG A 362 -5.21 21.08 13.64
C ARG A 362 -4.63 19.71 14.04
N PRO A 363 -4.75 19.27 15.31
CA PRO A 363 -4.38 17.91 15.71
C PRO A 363 -5.34 16.86 15.10
N PRO A 364 -4.89 15.60 14.85
CA PRO A 364 -3.54 15.05 14.99
C PRO A 364 -2.85 15.01 13.62
N THR A 365 -2.15 16.07 13.23
CA THR A 365 -1.39 16.11 11.98
C THR A 365 0.11 15.85 12.19
N PRO A 366 0.82 15.34 11.18
CA PRO A 366 2.27 15.23 11.20
C PRO A 366 2.93 16.59 11.45
N PRO A 367 4.16 16.62 12.00
CA PRO A 367 4.78 17.86 12.46
C PRO A 367 4.88 18.90 11.33
N ARG A 368 4.50 20.14 11.62
CA ARG A 368 4.58 21.32 10.74
C ARG A 368 5.89 21.46 9.94
N ALA A 369 7.01 20.94 10.47
CA ALA A 369 8.30 20.91 9.79
C ALA A 369 8.29 20.09 8.48
N VAL A 370 7.66 18.91 8.48
CA VAL A 370 7.57 18.00 7.32
C VAL A 370 6.82 18.67 6.16
N LEU A 371 5.79 19.43 6.52
CA LEU A 371 4.92 20.15 5.61
C LEU A 371 5.63 21.36 5.00
N GLN A 372 6.39 22.10 5.80
CA GLN A 372 7.21 23.20 5.30
C GLN A 372 8.27 22.73 4.31
N ASP A 373 8.87 21.55 4.53
CA ASP A 373 9.86 20.97 3.61
C ASP A 373 9.23 20.47 2.31
N LEU A 374 8.02 19.88 2.39
CA LEU A 374 7.26 19.47 1.20
C LEU A 374 6.89 20.69 0.35
N CYS A 375 6.39 21.76 0.99
CA CYS A 375 6.07 23.03 0.34
C CYS A 375 7.30 23.71 -0.27
N ALA A 376 8.46 23.68 0.40
CA ALA A 376 9.71 24.25 -0.10
C ALA A 376 10.27 23.48 -1.30
N SER A 377 10.29 22.15 -1.23
CA SER A 377 10.76 21.29 -2.34
C SER A 377 9.87 21.41 -3.59
N ALA A 378 8.56 21.54 -3.41
CA ALA A 378 7.61 21.80 -4.48
C ALA A 378 7.78 23.20 -5.09
N GLY A 379 8.00 24.23 -4.27
CA GLY A 379 8.27 25.59 -4.74
C GLY A 379 9.55 25.71 -5.59
N ASP A 380 10.59 24.94 -5.25
CA ASP A 380 11.82 24.85 -6.05
C ASP A 380 11.61 24.10 -7.38
N ALA A 381 10.74 23.09 -7.41
CA ALA A 381 10.37 22.37 -8.63
C ALA A 381 9.56 23.25 -9.61
N VAL A 382 8.77 24.20 -9.10
CA VAL A 382 8.04 25.21 -9.89
C VAL A 382 8.97 26.26 -10.52
N SER A 383 10.09 26.57 -9.84
CA SER A 383 10.80 27.85 -10.05
C SER A 383 12.28 27.71 -10.43
N GLY A 384 12.89 26.53 -10.28
CA GLY A 384 14.34 26.35 -10.37
C GLY A 384 14.79 25.25 -11.34
N PRO A 385 16.08 25.26 -11.77
CA PRO A 385 16.65 24.14 -12.51
C PRO A 385 16.67 22.86 -11.65
N LEU A 386 16.43 21.70 -12.29
CA LEU A 386 16.30 20.34 -11.73
C LEU A 386 17.36 19.94 -10.67
N GLY A 387 18.49 20.64 -10.57
CA GLY A 387 19.53 20.39 -9.58
C GLY A 387 19.26 20.93 -8.16
N ARG A 388 18.30 21.86 -7.96
CA ARG A 388 17.98 22.40 -6.61
C ARG A 388 16.98 21.55 -5.83
N THR A 389 16.02 20.93 -6.52
CA THR A 389 15.00 20.03 -5.95
C THR A 389 15.62 18.83 -5.22
N ALA A 390 16.77 18.33 -5.69
CA ALA A 390 17.51 17.25 -5.06
C ALA A 390 18.12 17.63 -3.69
N SER A 391 18.30 18.93 -3.40
CA SER A 391 18.88 19.42 -2.13
C SER A 391 17.84 19.79 -1.07
N THR A 392 16.62 20.14 -1.49
CA THR A 392 15.51 20.52 -0.60
C THR A 392 14.57 19.38 -0.22
N SER A 393 14.71 18.20 -0.83
CA SER A 393 14.01 16.96 -0.43
C SER A 393 14.62 16.24 0.79
N TRP A 394 15.80 16.66 1.25
CA TRP A 394 16.57 16.04 2.34
C TRP A 394 15.90 16.03 3.73
N PRO A 395 14.96 16.92 4.08
CA PRO A 395 14.28 16.87 5.37
C PRO A 395 12.86 16.25 5.34
N VAL A 396 12.17 16.21 4.17
CA VAL A 396 10.98 15.32 3.95
C VAL A 396 11.34 13.86 4.24
N ARG A 397 12.57 13.48 3.86
CA ARG A 397 13.28 12.21 4.16
C ARG A 397 13.15 11.69 5.58
N TRP A 398 13.11 12.56 6.59
CA TRP A 398 13.10 12.18 8.01
C TRP A 398 11.78 12.53 8.71
N GLY A 399 10.98 13.38 8.07
CA GLY A 399 9.76 13.95 8.60
C GLY A 399 8.49 13.10 8.46
N CYS A 400 8.23 12.48 7.29
CA CYS A 400 7.06 11.60 7.12
C CYS A 400 7.45 10.14 7.31
N PRO A 401 6.99 9.46 8.38
CA PRO A 401 7.13 8.01 8.52
C PRO A 401 6.62 7.25 7.28
N CYS A 402 5.53 7.75 6.68
CA CYS A 402 4.91 7.27 5.45
C CYS A 402 5.82 7.30 4.21
N ALA A 403 6.75 8.25 4.14
CA ALA A 403 7.63 8.49 2.98
C ALA A 403 9.00 7.83 3.16
N ARG A 404 9.34 7.36 4.37
CA ARG A 404 10.61 6.67 4.65
C ARG A 404 10.82 5.44 3.76
N PRO A 405 9.76 4.65 3.42
CA PRO A 405 9.90 3.54 2.48
C PRO A 405 10.23 3.87 1.03
N TRP A 406 10.15 5.15 0.67
CA TRP A 406 10.03 5.56 -0.72
C TRP A 406 11.21 6.40 -1.24
N TRP A 407 12.32 6.51 -0.50
CA TRP A 407 13.40 7.49 -0.77
C TRP A 407 14.81 6.92 -0.61
N ARG A 408 15.55 6.60 -1.70
CA ARG A 408 17.01 6.32 -1.66
C ARG A 408 17.80 6.71 -2.94
N PRO A 409 19.13 6.97 -2.84
CA PRO A 409 19.98 7.34 -3.98
C PRO A 409 20.37 6.12 -4.84
N ARG A 410 20.44 6.31 -6.16
CA ARG A 410 21.01 5.33 -7.11
C ARG A 410 22.48 5.05 -6.78
N ALA A 411 22.92 3.81 -6.99
CA ALA A 411 24.36 3.50 -6.99
C ALA A 411 25.01 4.15 -8.22
N GLY A 412 25.67 5.30 -8.05
CA GLY A 412 26.50 5.92 -9.09
C GLY A 412 25.96 7.20 -9.74
N THR A 413 24.79 7.72 -9.35
CA THR A 413 24.31 9.04 -9.78
C THR A 413 23.90 9.91 -8.59
N LEU A 414 24.09 11.23 -8.71
CA LEU A 414 23.72 12.25 -7.71
C LEU A 414 22.20 12.53 -7.64
N THR A 415 21.37 11.70 -8.28
CA THR A 415 19.91 11.85 -8.36
C THR A 415 19.22 10.83 -7.44
N ALA A 416 18.38 11.34 -6.54
CA ALA A 416 17.49 10.52 -5.70
C ALA A 416 16.12 10.47 -6.39
N SER A 417 15.61 9.27 -6.65
CA SER A 417 14.24 9.08 -7.10
C SER A 417 13.36 8.74 -5.89
N TRP A 418 12.07 9.06 -5.99
CA TRP A 418 11.09 8.26 -5.27
C TRP A 418 11.36 6.81 -5.73
N SER A 419 11.38 5.83 -4.85
CA SER A 419 11.51 4.41 -5.20
C SER A 419 11.01 3.65 -4.00
N CYS A 420 10.24 2.59 -4.20
CA CYS A 420 10.23 1.53 -3.21
C CYS A 420 11.69 1.17 -2.88
N PHE A 421 11.96 0.84 -1.62
CA PHE A 421 13.27 0.90 -0.95
C PHE A 421 14.50 0.30 -1.70
N CYS A 422 15.74 0.60 -1.24
CA CYS A 422 17.02 -0.10 -1.58
C CYS A 422 18.17 0.24 -0.59
N PRO A 423 18.52 -0.54 0.44
CA PRO A 423 19.64 -0.17 1.32
C PRO A 423 20.99 -0.20 0.59
N SER A 424 21.80 0.86 0.80
CA SER A 424 23.17 0.97 0.30
C SER A 424 24.02 -0.23 0.74
N ALA A 425 24.49 -1.04 -0.21
CA ALA A 425 25.64 -1.89 -0.01
C ALA A 425 26.85 -0.99 0.26
N THR A 426 27.32 -0.94 1.50
CA THR A 426 28.63 -0.37 1.79
C THR A 426 29.66 -1.35 1.24
N ALA A 427 30.20 -1.03 0.06
CA ALA A 427 31.40 -1.68 -0.44
C ALA A 427 32.52 -1.40 0.57
N SER A 428 32.94 -2.42 1.30
CA SER A 428 34.19 -2.41 2.05
C SER A 428 35.34 -2.31 1.03
N SER A 429 35.78 -1.09 0.73
CA SER A 429 37.04 -0.87 0.05
C SER A 429 38.17 -1.24 1.01
N SER A 430 38.66 -2.48 0.92
CA SER A 430 39.97 -2.82 1.43
C SER A 430 41.01 -2.13 0.52
N SER A 431 41.33 -0.88 0.83
CA SER A 431 42.52 -0.21 0.31
C SER A 431 43.74 -0.92 0.89
N GLY A 432 44.51 -1.55 0.00
CA GLY A 432 45.82 -2.08 0.33
C GLY A 432 46.72 -0.95 0.80
N ALA A 433 47.10 -0.98 2.07
CA ALA A 433 48.22 -0.23 2.58
C ALA A 433 49.47 -1.09 2.41
N ALA A 434 50.31 -0.68 1.47
CA ALA A 434 51.66 -1.18 1.29
C ALA A 434 52.46 -0.99 2.59
N THR A 435 53.01 -2.09 3.11
CA THR A 435 54.03 -2.08 4.16
C THR A 435 55.38 -1.66 3.57
N PRO A 436 56.11 -0.69 4.16
CA PRO A 436 57.49 -0.45 3.78
C PRO A 436 58.37 -1.56 4.34
N ARG A 437 59.27 -2.06 3.49
CA ARG A 437 60.43 -2.85 3.89
C ARG A 437 61.31 -2.01 4.81
N GLU A 438 61.52 -2.48 6.03
CA GLU A 438 62.78 -2.24 6.74
C GLU A 438 63.59 -3.54 6.76
N THR A 439 64.86 -3.36 6.48
CA THR A 439 65.89 -4.39 6.38
C THR A 439 66.78 -4.32 7.61
N SER A 440 67.43 -5.45 7.92
CA SER A 440 68.53 -5.64 8.88
C SER A 440 68.12 -5.67 10.37
N SER A 441 68.65 -6.50 11.26
CA SER A 441 69.62 -7.60 11.17
C SER A 441 69.76 -8.23 12.58
N THR A 442 70.02 -9.55 12.58
CA THR A 442 70.90 -10.32 13.50
C THR A 442 70.53 -10.64 14.96
N SER A 443 70.88 -11.91 15.28
CA SER A 443 71.16 -12.56 16.58
C SER A 443 69.93 -12.97 17.41
N SER A 444 69.75 -14.22 17.86
CA SER A 444 70.61 -15.42 17.92
C SER A 444 69.74 -16.68 17.81
#